data_AF-A0ABD3VU20-F1
#
_entry.id   AF-A0ABD3VU20-F1
#
_cell.length_a   1.000
_cell.length_b   1.000
_cell.length_c   1.000
_cell.angle_alpha   90.00
_cell.angle_beta   90.00
_cell.angle_gamma   90.00
#
_symmetry.space_group_name_H-M   'P 1'
#
loop_
_entity.id
_entity.type
_entity.pdbx_description
1 polymer ?
#
loop_
_entity_poly.entity_id
_entity_poly.type
_entity_poly.pdbx_seq_one_letter_code
_entity_poly.pdbx_strand_id
1 'polypeptide(L)'
;MCGSDSLSLSLDLVGSHCSRGKWQEERKIDSECRNFQEKWTNSYFFVQRDEKLLCLICKEKRHYETKHKIKYDGYVGLCREQKIGKLHEEVGGLTKLFNKRRKDHEAAVRASFQVAHILSKEAKPFSEGECVKKCILAVVEELCLEKKECN
;
A
#
# COMPACT_ATOMS: atom_id res chain seq x y z
N MET A 1 -25.43 -85.95 -14.45
CA MET A 1 -26.60 -85.53 -15.24
C MET A 1 -26.25 -84.16 -15.82
N CYS A 2 -25.93 -84.11 -17.13
CA CYS A 2 -26.67 -83.35 -18.16
C CYS A 2 -27.02 -81.92 -17.70
N GLY A 3 -26.55 -80.83 -18.30
CA GLY A 3 -26.32 -80.58 -19.72
C GLY A 3 -27.32 -79.53 -20.22
N SER A 4 -26.79 -78.48 -20.85
CA SER A 4 -27.39 -77.57 -21.87
C SER A 4 -28.61 -76.69 -21.56
N ASP A 5 -28.35 -75.38 -21.63
CA ASP A 5 -29.02 -74.33 -22.42
C ASP A 5 -30.56 -74.25 -22.53
N SER A 6 -31.10 -73.09 -22.14
CA SER A 6 -32.19 -72.46 -22.90
C SER A 6 -32.27 -70.94 -22.69
N LEU A 7 -31.93 -70.23 -23.77
CA LEU A 7 -32.46 -68.97 -24.31
C LEU A 7 -33.48 -68.12 -23.48
N SER A 8 -33.06 -66.86 -23.31
CA SER A 8 -33.75 -65.64 -23.78
C SER A 8 -34.83 -64.93 -22.94
N LEU A 9 -34.83 -63.59 -23.10
CA LEU A 9 -35.79 -62.56 -22.66
C LEU A 9 -35.77 -62.24 -21.14
N SER A 10 -35.61 -61.01 -20.64
CA SER A 10 -35.83 -59.66 -21.18
C SER A 10 -35.09 -58.60 -20.37
N LEU A 11 -34.93 -57.43 -20.98
CA LEU A 11 -34.73 -56.10 -20.42
C LEU A 11 -35.47 -55.89 -19.08
N ASP A 12 -34.82 -55.31 -18.06
CA ASP A 12 -35.13 -53.94 -17.61
C ASP A 12 -34.33 -53.48 -16.38
N LEU A 13 -34.00 -52.19 -16.44
CA LEU A 13 -33.67 -51.18 -15.41
C LEU A 13 -33.50 -51.70 -13.95
N VAL A 14 -32.47 -51.30 -13.21
CA VAL A 14 -32.40 -49.97 -12.57
C VAL A 14 -30.96 -49.68 -12.14
N GLY A 15 -30.50 -48.47 -12.44
CA GLY A 15 -29.15 -47.98 -12.22
C GLY A 15 -28.76 -47.65 -10.78
N SER A 16 -27.48 -47.90 -10.53
CA SER A 16 -26.51 -47.21 -9.67
C SER A 16 -27.03 -46.02 -8.85
N HIS A 17 -27.11 -46.19 -7.53
CA HIS A 17 -27.27 -45.11 -6.57
C HIS A 17 -25.90 -44.69 -6.03
N CYS A 18 -25.28 -43.66 -6.63
CA CYS A 18 -24.10 -43.01 -6.07
C CYS A 18 -24.53 -41.72 -5.36
N SER A 19 -24.25 -41.66 -4.05
CA SER A 19 -24.67 -40.59 -3.14
C SER A 19 -24.18 -39.21 -3.60
N ARG A 20 -25.13 -38.29 -3.82
CA ARG A 20 -24.85 -36.86 -4.10
C ARG A 20 -24.20 -36.22 -2.88
N GLY A 21 -22.89 -36.00 -2.94
CA GLY A 21 -22.17 -35.14 -2.01
C GLY A 21 -22.79 -33.75 -1.96
N LYS A 22 -23.01 -33.25 -0.73
CA LYS A 22 -23.53 -31.91 -0.45
C LYS A 22 -22.45 -30.90 -0.85
N TRP A 23 -22.65 -30.20 -1.97
CA TRP A 23 -21.84 -29.06 -2.35
C TRP A 23 -22.03 -27.96 -1.28
N GLN A 24 -21.04 -27.79 -0.42
CA GLN A 24 -20.96 -26.59 0.42
C GLN A 24 -20.62 -25.45 -0.52
N GLU A 25 -21.58 -24.56 -0.73
CA GLU A 25 -21.39 -23.34 -1.51
C GLU A 25 -20.21 -22.58 -0.91
N GLU A 26 -19.09 -22.54 -1.64
CA GLU A 26 -17.98 -21.68 -1.28
C GLU A 26 -18.52 -20.25 -1.18
N ARG A 27 -18.50 -19.69 0.02
CA ARG A 27 -19.05 -18.36 0.29
C ARG A 27 -18.42 -17.37 -0.69
N LYS A 28 -19.21 -16.84 -1.62
CA LYS A 28 -18.79 -15.72 -2.47
C LYS A 28 -18.47 -14.53 -1.59
N ILE A 29 -17.19 -14.16 -1.58
CA ILE A 29 -16.61 -13.12 -0.73
C ILE A 29 -16.99 -11.71 -1.20
N ASP A 30 -17.51 -11.60 -2.42
CA ASP A 30 -17.67 -10.33 -3.14
C ASP A 30 -18.84 -9.47 -2.65
N SER A 31 -19.74 -10.02 -1.80
CA SER A 31 -20.90 -9.30 -1.25
C SER A 31 -20.62 -8.54 0.05
N GLU A 32 -19.47 -8.78 0.67
CA GLU A 32 -19.02 -8.01 1.83
C GLU A 32 -18.01 -6.99 1.34
N CYS A 33 -18.37 -5.70 1.30
CA CYS A 33 -17.38 -4.63 1.26
C CYS A 33 -16.50 -4.77 2.51
N ARG A 34 -15.41 -5.53 2.41
CA ARG A 34 -14.52 -5.85 3.52
C ARG A 34 -13.72 -4.60 3.90
N ASN A 35 -14.38 -3.74 4.65
CA ASN A 35 -13.76 -2.62 5.33
C ASN A 35 -12.64 -3.13 6.20
N PHE A 36 -11.57 -2.34 6.29
CA PHE A 36 -10.45 -2.63 7.16
C PHE A 36 -10.94 -2.86 8.58
N GLN A 37 -10.43 -3.90 9.23
CA GLN A 37 -10.66 -4.13 10.65
C GLN A 37 -9.36 -3.87 11.40
N GLU A 38 -9.40 -3.01 12.41
CA GLU A 38 -8.23 -2.63 13.21
C GLU A 38 -7.53 -3.84 13.83
N LYS A 39 -8.29 -4.88 14.18
CA LYS A 39 -7.76 -6.16 14.68
C LYS A 39 -6.76 -6.82 13.72
N TRP A 40 -6.84 -6.54 12.42
CA TRP A 40 -5.89 -7.07 11.42
C TRP A 40 -4.50 -6.46 11.57
N THR A 41 -4.37 -5.25 12.13
CA THR A 41 -3.07 -4.70 12.50
C THR A 41 -2.38 -5.62 13.49
N ASN A 42 -3.12 -6.07 14.51
CA ASN A 42 -2.60 -7.01 15.49
C ASN A 42 -2.38 -8.38 14.84
N SER A 43 -3.39 -9.01 14.24
CA SER A 43 -3.26 -10.39 13.73
C SER A 43 -2.27 -10.55 12.57
N TYR A 44 -2.13 -9.56 11.70
CA TYR A 44 -1.45 -9.74 10.41
C TYR A 44 -0.50 -8.59 10.04
N PHE A 45 -0.30 -7.61 10.93
CA PHE A 45 0.48 -6.40 10.65
C PHE A 45 -0.02 -5.63 9.42
N PHE A 46 -1.33 -5.65 9.13
CA PHE A 46 -1.91 -4.85 8.05
C PHE A 46 -2.42 -3.51 8.56
N VAL A 47 -2.20 -2.46 7.78
CA VAL A 47 -2.70 -1.10 8.05
C VAL A 47 -3.35 -0.53 6.81
N GLN A 48 -4.34 0.34 7.00
CA GLN A 48 -4.92 1.13 5.91
C GLN A 48 -4.22 2.49 5.80
N ARG A 49 -3.72 2.82 4.59
CA ARG A 49 -3.22 4.16 4.22
C ARG A 49 -3.72 4.53 2.85
N ASP A 50 -4.21 5.76 2.69
CA ASP A 50 -4.70 6.29 1.40
C ASP A 50 -5.62 5.28 0.70
N GLU A 51 -6.59 4.75 1.46
CA GLU A 51 -7.56 3.73 1.02
C GLU A 51 -6.97 2.36 0.62
N LYS A 52 -5.65 2.17 0.78
CA LYS A 52 -4.95 0.91 0.47
C LYS A 52 -4.59 0.15 1.74
N LEU A 53 -4.83 -1.15 1.72
CA LEU A 53 -4.35 -2.08 2.75
C LEU A 53 -2.92 -2.52 2.43
N LEU A 54 -1.99 -2.22 3.32
CA LEU A 54 -0.56 -2.50 3.17
C LEU A 54 -0.02 -3.24 4.39
N CYS A 55 0.90 -4.17 4.16
CA CYS A 55 1.66 -4.77 5.23
C CYS A 55 2.62 -3.74 5.85
N LEU A 56 2.62 -3.65 7.18
CA LEU A 56 3.47 -2.74 7.93
C LEU A 56 4.96 -3.14 7.84
N ILE A 57 5.25 -4.41 7.54
CA ILE A 57 6.62 -4.97 7.46
C ILE A 57 7.27 -4.68 6.10
N CYS A 58 6.59 -4.98 4.98
CA CYS A 58 7.19 -4.86 3.64
C CYS A 58 6.36 -4.07 2.62
N LYS A 59 5.22 -3.50 3.01
CA LYS A 59 4.35 -2.65 2.16
C LYS A 59 3.71 -3.36 0.96
N GLU A 60 3.75 -4.69 0.89
CA GLU A 60 2.99 -5.46 -0.12
C GLU A 60 1.56 -5.76 0.37
N LYS A 61 0.69 -6.23 -0.53
CA LYS A 61 -0.68 -6.66 -0.19
C LYS A 61 -0.71 -8.14 0.16
N ARG A 62 -1.60 -8.55 1.09
CA ARG A 62 -2.05 -9.95 1.35
C ARG A 62 -0.98 -11.06 1.24
N HIS A 63 0.06 -11.03 2.08
CA HIS A 63 1.14 -12.03 2.04
C HIS A 63 1.65 -12.47 3.42
N TYR A 64 0.99 -12.07 4.53
CA TYR A 64 1.50 -12.35 5.87
C TYR A 64 1.78 -13.85 6.08
N GLU A 65 0.82 -14.69 5.71
CA GLU A 65 0.90 -16.15 5.83
C GLU A 65 2.12 -16.74 5.13
N THR A 66 2.48 -16.22 3.96
CA THR A 66 3.54 -16.79 3.12
C THR A 66 4.92 -16.22 3.40
N LYS A 67 5.03 -14.94 3.81
CA LYS A 67 6.33 -14.27 3.98
C LYS A 67 6.71 -13.94 5.42
N HIS A 68 5.73 -13.82 6.33
CA HIS A 68 5.97 -13.24 7.65
C HIS A 68 5.55 -14.13 8.81
N LYS A 69 4.58 -15.03 8.61
CA LYS A 69 4.07 -15.91 9.65
C LYS A 69 5.19 -16.59 10.43
N ILE A 70 6.07 -17.33 9.76
CA ILE A 70 7.17 -18.08 10.42
C ILE A 70 8.00 -17.19 11.37
N LYS A 71 8.25 -15.94 10.99
CA LYS A 71 9.08 -15.02 11.77
C LYS A 71 8.32 -14.25 12.85
N TYR A 72 7.03 -13.98 12.62
CA TYR A 72 6.25 -13.03 13.43
C TYR A 72 5.10 -13.67 14.21
N ASP A 73 4.77 -14.95 14.00
CA ASP A 73 3.71 -15.64 14.73
C ASP A 73 4.03 -15.80 16.22
N GLY A 74 5.32 -15.92 16.57
CA GLY A 74 5.77 -16.05 17.96
C GLY A 74 5.60 -14.78 18.81
N TYR A 75 5.32 -13.62 18.22
CA TYR A 75 5.02 -12.42 18.99
C TYR A 75 3.55 -12.46 19.41
N VAL A 76 3.31 -12.45 20.73
CA VAL A 76 1.98 -12.47 21.34
C VAL A 76 1.83 -11.37 22.38
N GLY A 77 0.59 -10.95 22.64
CA GLY A 77 0.26 -9.94 23.64
C GLY A 77 1.08 -8.65 23.51
N LEU A 78 1.60 -8.17 24.63
CA LEU A 78 2.36 -6.92 24.72
C LEU A 78 3.59 -6.88 23.81
N CYS A 79 4.31 -8.00 23.65
CA CYS A 79 5.48 -8.06 22.77
C CYS A 79 5.10 -7.78 21.32
N ARG A 80 3.90 -8.20 20.91
CA ARG A 80 3.38 -7.97 19.56
C ARG A 80 2.97 -6.51 19.38
N GLU A 81 2.28 -5.94 20.35
CA GLU A 81 1.87 -4.53 20.33
C GLU A 81 3.07 -3.59 20.29
N GLN A 82 4.10 -3.85 21.10
CA GLN A 82 5.36 -3.12 21.07
C GLN A 82 6.03 -3.22 19.70
N LYS A 83 6.01 -4.41 19.07
CA LYS A 83 6.61 -4.60 17.75
C LYS A 83 5.83 -3.80 16.68
N ILE A 84 4.51 -3.79 16.75
CA ILE A 84 3.64 -2.99 15.89
C ILE A 84 3.95 -1.50 16.07
N GLY A 85 3.99 -1.02 17.32
CA GLY A 85 4.32 0.37 17.64
C GLY A 85 5.67 0.79 17.06
N LYS A 86 6.71 -0.02 17.27
CA LYS A 86 8.04 0.22 16.71
C LYS A 86 8.04 0.31 15.18
N LEU A 87 7.33 -0.60 14.50
CA LEU A 87 7.22 -0.56 13.04
C LEU A 87 6.47 0.71 12.57
N HIS A 88 5.44 1.15 13.30
CA HIS A 88 4.76 2.42 13.00
C HIS A 88 5.70 3.62 13.12
N GLU A 89 6.49 3.67 14.19
CA GLU A 89 7.49 4.72 14.40
C GLU A 89 8.57 4.72 13.32
N GLU A 90 9.10 3.55 12.97
CA GLU A 90 10.09 3.39 11.90
C GLU A 90 9.54 3.90 10.56
N VAL A 91 8.34 3.46 10.17
CA VAL A 91 7.72 3.92 8.92
C VAL A 91 7.39 5.42 9.00
N GLY A 92 6.89 5.91 10.15
CA GLY A 92 6.60 7.31 10.37
C GLY A 92 7.84 8.21 10.28
N GLY A 93 8.96 7.77 10.86
CA GLY A 93 10.25 8.45 10.79
C GLY A 93 10.76 8.55 9.34
N LEU A 94 10.73 7.44 8.60
CA LEU A 94 11.10 7.43 7.19
C LEU A 94 10.22 8.38 6.37
N THR A 95 8.89 8.32 6.53
CA THR A 95 7.96 9.21 5.82
C THR A 95 8.25 10.69 6.11
N LYS A 96 8.54 11.05 7.37
CA LYS A 96 8.92 12.42 7.73
C LYS A 96 10.20 12.87 7.02
N LEU A 97 11.23 12.03 6.98
CA LEU A 97 12.49 12.32 6.29
C LEU A 97 12.29 12.51 4.78
N PHE A 98 11.52 11.62 4.14
CA PHE A 98 11.19 11.74 2.71
C PHE A 98 10.40 13.01 2.40
N ASN A 99 9.39 13.33 3.20
CA ASN A 99 8.58 14.53 3.01
C ASN A 99 9.39 15.80 3.22
N LYS A 100 10.30 15.82 4.21
CA LYS A 100 11.21 16.96 4.41
C LYS A 100 12.09 17.18 3.16
N ARG A 101 12.78 16.13 2.71
CA ARG A 101 13.61 16.19 1.49
C ARG A 101 12.81 16.66 0.28
N ARG A 102 11.58 16.16 0.13
CA ARG A 102 10.69 16.56 -0.98
C ARG A 102 10.36 18.05 -0.92
N LYS A 103 10.01 18.58 0.26
CA LYS A 103 9.74 20.01 0.45
C LYS A 103 10.96 20.87 0.12
N ASP A 104 12.15 20.48 0.61
CA ASP A 104 13.40 21.20 0.33
C ASP A 104 13.66 21.25 -1.19
N HIS A 105 13.41 20.15 -1.90
CA HIS A 105 13.55 20.09 -3.36
C HIS A 105 12.48 20.92 -4.08
N GLU A 106 11.21 20.84 -3.67
CA GLU A 106 10.12 21.65 -4.23
C GLU A 106 10.42 23.14 -4.09
N ALA A 107 10.91 23.59 -2.94
CA ALA A 107 11.33 24.98 -2.73
C ALA A 107 12.46 25.40 -3.67
N ALA A 108 13.48 24.55 -3.85
CA ALA A 108 14.57 24.80 -4.80
C ALA A 108 14.08 24.89 -6.26
N VAL A 109 13.14 24.04 -6.65
CA VAL A 109 12.52 24.07 -8.00
C VAL A 109 11.72 25.35 -8.19
N ARG A 110 10.91 25.77 -7.21
CA ARG A 110 10.15 27.03 -7.29
C ARG A 110 11.07 28.25 -7.40
N ALA A 111 12.12 28.31 -6.58
CA ALA A 111 13.11 29.38 -6.64
C ALA A 111 13.77 29.46 -8.03
N SER A 112 14.19 28.32 -8.58
CA SER A 112 14.81 28.25 -9.90
C SER A 112 13.85 28.67 -11.01
N PHE A 113 12.60 28.23 -10.93
CA PHE A 113 11.54 28.64 -11.86
C PHE A 113 11.32 30.16 -11.81
N GLN A 114 11.28 30.75 -10.62
CA GLN A 114 11.08 32.18 -10.45
C GLN A 114 12.23 33.00 -11.05
N VAL A 115 13.48 32.55 -10.87
CA VAL A 115 14.65 33.15 -11.52
C VAL A 115 14.51 33.07 -13.04
N ALA A 116 14.20 31.90 -13.59
CA ALA A 116 14.01 31.74 -15.03
C ALA A 116 12.91 32.67 -15.57
N HIS A 117 11.80 32.79 -14.85
CA HIS A 117 10.70 33.69 -15.21
C HIS A 117 11.11 35.16 -15.22
N ILE A 118 11.89 35.61 -14.23
CA ILE A 118 12.44 36.98 -14.19
C ILE A 118 13.35 37.22 -15.40
N LEU A 119 14.27 36.28 -15.67
CA LEU A 119 15.19 36.39 -16.81
C LEU A 119 14.44 36.45 -18.14
N SER A 120 13.41 35.63 -18.33
CA SER A 120 12.57 35.64 -19.52
C SER A 120 11.78 36.94 -19.67
N LYS A 121 11.30 37.53 -18.56
CA LYS A 121 10.52 38.78 -18.60
C LYS A 121 11.36 40.03 -18.83
N GLU A 122 12.50 40.13 -18.17
CA GLU A 122 13.33 41.34 -18.21
C GLU A 122 14.07 41.47 -19.55
N ALA A 123 14.33 40.37 -20.27
CA ALA A 123 15.05 40.32 -21.55
C ALA A 123 16.39 41.11 -21.54
N LYS A 124 16.96 41.30 -20.35
CA LYS A 124 18.19 42.06 -20.10
C LYS A 124 19.38 41.10 -19.92
N PRO A 125 20.58 41.50 -20.33
CA PRO A 125 21.78 40.69 -20.10
C PRO A 125 22.07 40.58 -18.60
N PHE A 126 22.63 39.45 -18.17
CA PHE A 126 22.97 39.19 -16.76
C PHE A 126 24.01 40.18 -16.19
N SER A 127 24.68 40.97 -17.03
CA SER A 127 25.57 42.07 -16.62
C SER A 127 24.82 43.24 -15.97
N GLU A 128 23.50 43.31 -16.08
CA GLU A 128 22.71 44.35 -15.44
C GLU A 128 22.40 44.02 -13.98
N GLY A 129 23.00 44.79 -13.05
CA GLY A 129 22.92 44.53 -11.62
C GLY A 129 21.50 44.50 -11.04
N GLU A 130 20.54 45.24 -11.61
CA GLU A 130 19.14 45.20 -11.16
C GLU A 130 18.47 43.86 -11.43
N CYS A 131 18.76 43.24 -12.59
CA CYS A 131 18.24 41.92 -12.94
C CYS A 131 18.77 40.85 -11.97
N VAL A 132 20.09 40.90 -11.69
CA VAL A 132 20.74 40.01 -10.72
C VAL A 132 20.15 40.19 -9.33
N LYS A 133 19.95 41.44 -8.88
CA LYS A 133 19.34 41.75 -7.58
C LYS A 133 17.94 41.17 -7.45
N LYS A 134 17.08 41.31 -8.46
CA LYS A 134 15.72 40.73 -8.47
C LYS A 134 15.75 39.20 -8.37
N CYS A 135 16.65 38.55 -9.11
CA CYS A 135 16.80 37.10 -9.06
C CYS A 135 17.22 36.62 -7.67
N ILE A 136 18.22 37.26 -7.04
CA ILE A 136 18.69 36.90 -5.70
C ILE A 136 17.57 37.09 -4.66
N LEU A 137 16.84 38.21 -4.72
CA LEU A 137 15.73 38.47 -3.81
C LEU A 137 14.63 37.41 -3.92
N ALA A 138 14.26 37.00 -5.14
CA ALA A 138 13.28 35.95 -5.37
C ALA A 138 13.70 34.58 -4.79
N VAL A 139 14.98 34.25 -4.90
CA VAL A 139 15.53 33.02 -4.30
C VAL A 139 15.48 33.07 -2.77
N VAL A 140 15.84 34.21 -2.18
CA VAL A 140 15.80 34.40 -0.73
C VAL A 140 14.36 34.32 -0.20
N GLU A 141 13.40 34.88 -0.93
CA GLU A 141 11.98 34.79 -0.59
C GLU A 141 11.51 33.33 -0.52
N GLU A 142 11.82 32.52 -1.52
CA GLU A 142 11.41 31.10 -1.55
C GLU A 142 12.17 30.21 -0.55
N LEU A 143 13.48 30.42 -0.37
CA LEU A 143 14.32 29.50 0.42
C LEU A 143 14.50 29.91 1.88
N CYS A 144 14.37 31.20 2.22
CA CYS A 144 14.69 31.71 3.56
C CYS A 144 13.46 32.14 4.36
N LEU A 145 12.33 32.46 3.72
CA LEU A 145 11.13 32.94 4.42
C LEU A 145 10.19 31.82 4.91
N GLU A 146 10.49 30.54 4.64
CA GLU A 146 9.80 29.38 5.24
C GLU A 146 9.89 29.32 6.79
N LYS A 147 10.57 30.28 7.45
CA LYS A 147 10.71 30.38 8.91
C LYS A 147 9.92 31.52 9.58
N LYS A 148 9.09 32.27 8.86
CA LYS A 148 8.19 33.27 9.48
C LYS A 148 6.81 32.68 9.81
N GLU A 149 6.79 31.63 10.63
CA GLU A 149 5.64 31.34 11.48
C GLU A 149 6.12 31.27 12.92
N CYS A 150 6.26 32.46 13.52
CA CYS A 150 6.25 32.61 14.97
C CYS A 150 5.16 33.63 15.26
N ASN A 151 3.98 33.11 15.60
CA ASN A 151 3.02 33.77 16.48
C ASN A 151 2.29 32.68 17.26
#